data_AF-A0A424HJ44-F1
#
_entry.id   AF-A0A424HJ44-F1
#
_cell.length_a   1.000
_cell.length_b   1.000
_cell.length_c   1.000
_cell.angle_alpha   90.00
_cell.angle_beta   90.00
_cell.angle_gamma   90.00
#
_symmetry.space_group_name_H-M   'P 1'
#
loop_
_entity.id
_entity.type
_entity.pdbx_description
1 polymer ?
#
loop_
_entity_poly.entity_id
_entity_poly.type
_entity_poly.pdbx_seq_one_letter_code
_entity_poly.pdbx_strand_id
1 'polypeptide(L)'
;MSEDISVAKTLFKDKIREVRQPLLEAEDVVYMKAMEADDSSAKAASVAKKKSLRDAPAASAIGSASTIAELKAAWDTSLLGDSPYS
;
A
#
# COMPACT_ATOMS: atom_id res chain seq x y z
N MET A 1 -8.68 -28.95 -3.51
CA MET A 1 -9.18 -27.90 -2.60
C MET A 1 -9.30 -26.64 -3.45
N SER A 2 -10.51 -26.09 -3.61
CA SER A 2 -10.66 -24.79 -4.28
C SER A 2 -10.21 -23.73 -3.28
N GLU A 3 -9.17 -22.97 -3.61
CA GLU A 3 -8.77 -21.81 -2.81
C GLU A 3 -9.91 -20.78 -2.86
N ASP A 4 -10.40 -20.36 -1.69
CA ASP A 4 -11.42 -19.32 -1.63
C ASP A 4 -10.77 -17.96 -1.90
N ILE A 5 -10.91 -17.51 -3.14
CA ILE A 5 -10.39 -16.22 -3.61
C ILE A 5 -10.93 -15.04 -2.78
N SER A 6 -12.11 -15.16 -2.18
CA SER A 6 -12.71 -14.13 -1.33
C SER A 6 -11.95 -14.00 -0.01
N VAL A 7 -11.62 -15.13 0.61
CA VAL A 7 -10.77 -15.17 1.82
C VAL A 7 -9.37 -14.67 1.48
N ALA A 8 -8.80 -15.10 0.35
CA ALA A 8 -7.49 -14.65 -0.08
C ALA A 8 -7.42 -13.13 -0.27
N LYS A 9 -8.44 -12.51 -0.89
CA LYS A 9 -8.53 -11.05 -1.04
C LYS A 9 -8.56 -10.33 0.31
N THR A 10 -9.22 -10.91 1.32
CA THR A 10 -9.26 -10.34 2.67
C THR A 10 -7.87 -10.34 3.30
N LEU A 11 -7.21 -11.50 3.32
CA LEU A 11 -5.85 -11.65 3.86
C LEU A 11 -4.82 -10.77 3.12
N PHE A 12 -4.96 -10.63 1.80
CA PHE A 12 -4.11 -9.77 0.99
C PHE A 12 -4.25 -8.30 1.40
N LYS A 13 -5.48 -7.82 1.59
CA LYS A 13 -5.73 -6.45 2.08
C LYS A 13 -5.18 -6.25 3.48
N ASP A 14 -5.26 -7.24 4.35
CA ASP A 14 -4.68 -7.16 5.70
C ASP A 14 -3.16 -7.10 5.65
N LYS A 15 -2.52 -7.88 4.78
CA LYS A 15 -1.07 -7.79 4.58
C LYS A 15 -0.64 -6.42 4.03
N ILE A 16 -1.41 -5.81 3.12
CA ILE A 16 -1.16 -4.42 2.69
C ILE A 16 -1.26 -3.46 3.89
N ARG A 17 -2.26 -3.62 4.75
CA ARG A 17 -2.44 -2.77 5.95
C ARG A 17 -1.27 -2.89 6.92
N GLU A 18 -0.75 -4.10 7.08
CA GLU A 18 0.44 -4.38 7.89
C GLU A 18 1.67 -3.68 7.32
N VAL A 19 1.95 -3.83 6.02
CA VAL A 19 3.15 -3.25 5.39
C VAL A 19 3.07 -1.73 5.25
N ARG A 20 1.89 -1.15 5.02
CA ARG A 20 1.75 0.32 4.91
C ARG A 20 1.96 1.06 6.22
N GLN A 21 1.81 0.40 7.37
CA GLN A 21 1.92 1.04 8.68
C GLN A 21 3.29 1.71 8.88
N PRO A 22 4.44 0.99 8.81
CA PRO A 22 5.75 1.62 8.94
C PRO A 22 6.05 2.64 7.84
N LEU A 23 5.46 2.48 6.64
CA LEU A 23 5.60 3.46 5.55
C LEU A 23 4.88 4.78 5.86
N LEU A 24 3.69 4.72 6.47
CA LEU A 24 2.97 5.91 6.92
C LEU A 24 3.72 6.62 8.04
N GLU A 25 4.27 5.86 9.00
CA GLU A 25 5.07 6.41 10.10
C GLU A 25 6.35 7.10 9.59
N ALA A 26 7.01 6.50 8.59
CA ALA A 26 8.16 7.13 7.93
C ALA A 26 7.77 8.44 7.20
N GLU A 27 6.63 8.44 6.49
CA GLU A 27 6.12 9.64 5.83
C GLU A 27 5.71 10.74 6.80
N ASP A 28 5.29 10.40 8.02
CA ASP A 28 5.04 11.41 9.05
C ASP A 28 6.32 12.13 9.49
N VAL A 29 7.45 11.42 9.58
CA VAL A 29 8.76 12.05 9.82
C VAL A 29 9.17 12.95 8.66
N VAL A 30 8.98 12.50 7.42
CA VAL A 30 9.27 13.32 6.22
C VAL A 30 8.44 14.60 6.23
N TYR A 31 7.15 14.49 6.52
CA TYR A 31 6.24 15.63 6.57
C TYR A 31 6.63 16.63 7.67
N MET A 32 6.99 16.14 8.87
CA MET A 32 7.43 17.03 9.97
C MET A 32 8.70 17.79 9.61
N LYS A 33 9.71 17.14 9.02
CA LYS A 33 10.92 17.81 8.53
C LYS A 33 10.61 18.84 7.45
N ALA A 34 9.67 18.54 6.54
CA ALA A 34 9.24 19.48 5.52
C ALA A 34 8.51 20.70 6.12
N MET A 35 7.75 20.52 7.21
CA MET A 35 7.15 21.64 7.95
C MET A 35 8.21 22.51 8.61
N GLU A 36 9.20 21.91 9.27
CA GLU A 36 10.31 22.62 9.92
C GLU A 36 11.14 23.44 8.91
N ALA A 37 11.29 22.94 7.68
CA ALA A 37 11.99 23.62 6.59
C ALA A 37 11.11 24.59 5.76
N ASP A 38 9.82 24.66 6.06
CA ASP A 38 8.78 25.30 5.24
C ASP A 38 8.78 24.90 3.74
N ASP A 39 9.11 23.63 3.46
CA ASP A 39 9.14 23.10 2.09
C ASP A 39 7.73 22.69 1.64
N SER A 40 7.07 23.57 0.90
CA SER A 40 5.75 23.32 0.33
C SER A 40 5.68 22.12 -0.63
N SER A 41 6.75 21.85 -1.38
CA SER A 41 6.79 20.76 -2.36
C SER A 41 6.92 19.42 -1.65
N ALA A 42 7.80 19.32 -0.67
CA ALA A 42 7.96 18.11 0.15
C ALA A 42 6.70 17.80 0.97
N LYS A 43 6.03 18.83 1.52
CA LYS A 43 4.72 18.68 2.19
C LYS A 43 3.68 18.04 1.25
N ALA A 44 3.54 18.57 0.03
CA ALA A 44 2.58 18.07 -0.95
C ALA A 44 2.91 16.62 -1.40
N ALA A 45 4.20 16.33 -1.64
CA ALA A 45 4.65 15.00 -2.03
C ALA A 45 4.34 13.95 -0.94
N SER A 46 4.63 14.26 0.33
CA SER A 46 4.34 13.36 1.44
C SER A 46 2.84 13.12 1.62
N VAL A 47 2.00 14.17 1.50
CA VAL A 47 0.53 14.02 1.54
C VAL A 47 0.03 13.11 0.42
N ALA A 48 0.56 13.26 -0.80
CA ALA A 48 0.20 12.41 -1.93
C ALA A 48 0.60 10.94 -1.67
N LYS A 49 1.83 10.69 -1.20
CA LYS A 49 2.29 9.33 -0.87
C LYS A 49 1.45 8.69 0.24
N LYS A 50 1.16 9.43 1.31
CA LYS A 50 0.25 8.98 2.40
C LYS A 50 -1.14 8.64 1.89
N LYS A 51 -1.67 9.41 0.93
CA LYS A 51 -2.94 9.10 0.28
C LYS A 51 -2.85 7.78 -0.50
N SER A 52 -1.84 7.59 -1.33
CA SER A 52 -1.63 6.33 -2.06
C SER A 52 -1.54 5.12 -1.12
N LEU A 53 -0.76 5.21 -0.03
CA LEU A 53 -0.64 4.13 0.97
C LEU A 53 -1.99 3.79 1.62
N ARG A 54 -2.82 4.80 1.92
CA ARG A 54 -4.16 4.58 2.49
C ARG A 54 -5.14 3.95 1.51
N ASP A 55 -5.03 4.33 0.24
CA ASP A 55 -5.90 3.84 -0.84
C ASP A 55 -5.49 2.45 -1.35
N ALA A 56 -4.25 1.99 -1.11
CA ALA A 56 -3.70 0.73 -1.62
C ALA A 56 -4.59 -0.53 -1.39
N PRO A 57 -5.21 -0.77 -0.20
CA PRO A 57 -6.09 -1.94 -0.02
C PRO A 57 -7.38 -1.92 -0.87
N ALA A 58 -7.72 -0.77 -1.47
CA ALA A 58 -8.87 -0.59 -2.34
C ALA A 58 -8.52 -0.64 -3.83
N ALA A 59 -7.27 -1.00 -4.19
CA ALA A 59 -6.86 -1.11 -5.58
C ALA A 59 -7.78 -2.05 -6.38
N SER A 60 -8.24 -1.60 -7.54
CA SER A 60 -9.20 -2.32 -8.39
C SER A 60 -8.69 -3.70 -8.80
N ALA A 61 -7.38 -3.85 -9.03
CA ALA A 61 -6.74 -5.14 -9.34
C ALA A 61 -7.03 -6.21 -8.28
N ILE A 62 -7.13 -5.86 -7.00
CA ILE A 62 -7.49 -6.77 -5.91
C ILE A 62 -8.94 -7.23 -6.06
N GLY A 63 -9.85 -6.30 -6.40
CA GLY A 63 -11.26 -6.59 -6.62
C GLY A 63 -11.48 -7.50 -7.83
N SER A 64 -10.74 -7.24 -8.92
CA SER A 64 -10.85 -7.94 -10.19
C SER A 64 -10.12 -9.29 -10.23
N ALA A 65 -9.20 -9.58 -9.30
CA ALA A 65 -8.48 -10.85 -9.27
C ALA A 65 -9.45 -12.04 -9.16
N SER A 66 -9.31 -12.99 -10.08
CA SER A 66 -10.07 -14.24 -10.15
C SER A 66 -9.25 -15.45 -9.72
N THR A 67 -7.91 -15.32 -9.70
CA THR A 67 -6.98 -16.36 -9.28
C THR A 67 -6.00 -15.85 -8.21
N ILE A 68 -5.38 -16.77 -7.47
CA ILE A 68 -4.31 -16.42 -6.52
C ILE A 68 -3.11 -15.79 -7.23
N ALA A 69 -2.76 -16.26 -8.44
CA ALA A 69 -1.67 -15.67 -9.22
C ALA A 69 -1.93 -14.20 -9.57
N GLU A 70 -3.15 -13.87 -10.02
CA GLU A 70 -3.56 -12.48 -10.27
C GLU A 70 -3.55 -11.64 -9.00
N LEU A 71 -4.01 -12.21 -7.88
CA LEU A 71 -4.01 -11.52 -6.59
C LEU A 71 -2.58 -11.20 -6.12
N LYS A 72 -1.65 -12.15 -6.24
CA LYS A 72 -0.23 -11.92 -5.92
C LYS A 72 0.40 -10.85 -6.84
N ALA A 73 0.04 -10.86 -8.12
CA ALA A 73 0.50 -9.86 -9.09
C ALA A 73 -0.08 -8.46 -8.84
N ALA A 74 -1.19 -8.34 -8.10
CA ALA A 74 -1.79 -7.06 -7.73
C ALA A 74 -0.99 -6.29 -6.65
N TRP A 75 0.12 -6.85 -6.14
CA TRP A 75 0.98 -6.18 -5.18
C TRP A 75 1.75 -5.02 -5.85
N ASP A 76 1.51 -3.79 -5.39
CA ASP A 76 2.20 -2.61 -5.89
C ASP A 76 3.61 -2.49 -5.28
N THR A 77 4.61 -3.06 -5.95
CA THR A 77 6.00 -3.05 -5.49
C THR A 77 6.60 -1.64 -5.45
N SER A 78 6.10 -0.71 -6.27
CA SER A 78 6.56 0.68 -6.27
C SER A 78 6.08 1.47 -5.05
N LEU A 79 4.93 1.08 -4.49
CA LEU A 79 4.32 1.72 -3.34
C LEU A 79 4.66 1.02 -2.02
N LEU A 80 4.59 -0.32 -2.01
CA LEU A 80 4.64 -1.16 -0.81
C LEU A 80 5.99 -1.87 -0.62
N GLY A 81 6.89 -1.82 -1.61
CA GLY A 81 8.16 -2.54 -1.59
C GLY A 81 8.01 -4.00 -2.00
N ASP A 82 9.01 -4.82 -1.66
CA ASP A 82 9.09 -6.22 -2.10
C ASP A 82 7.84 -7.03 -1.74
N SER A 83 7.40 -7.86 -2.69
CA SER A 83 6.21 -8.69 -2.50
C SER A 83 6.53 -9.88 -1.57
N PRO A 84 5.73 -10.11 -0.52
CA PRO A 84 5.91 -11.25 0.38
C PRO A 84 5.44 -12.59 -0.25
N TYR A 85 4.99 -12.57 -1.50
CA TYR A 85 4.35 -13.71 -2.17
C TYR A 85 5.19 -14.35 -3.29
N SER A 86 6.46 -13.93 -3.38
CA SER A 86 7.47 -14.47 -4.31
C SER A 86 7.78 -15.94 -4.08
#